data_AF-A0A2E2ZP22-F1
#
_entry.id   AF-A0A2E2ZP22-F1
#
_cell.length_a   1.000
_cell.length_b   1.000
_cell.length_c   1.000
_cell.angle_alpha   90.00
_cell.angle_beta   90.00
_cell.angle_gamma   90.00
#
_symmetry.space_group_name_H-M   'P 1'
#
loop_
_entity.id
_entity.type
_entity.pdbx_description
1 polymer ?
#
loop_
_entity_poly.entity_id
_entity_poly.type
_entity_poly.pdbx_seq_one_letter_code
_entity_poly.pdbx_strand_id
1 'polypeptide(L)'
;MKYLATILIVLIVALSIILPQVFFSVDETEVAIVTRFGEITSEITEPGLNIKTPFIESVTRYEKRLLVFDAQPDSLLTKDKKRLIIDVYARGRIVDPALFRERLGNEQAAADRAIGIISSELRSEVASHNQSEIITTQRDQIMNTVLVSVSPQLEEFGITVVDVRIKRADFPLEIAESVYSRMRAERQRKADKERAEGNEIDAQVRADADRKATIILANANRDSRIITGCGDAESTSVFADALEQDPEFYSFQRSLEASKSILSTDTTTVMGPEEFASVFSNIQNAVDIASKATDDSSSNNSVSISSKCAEVSAAWYLASELQVDQPDITFLSSQLVEWPNNSLGCVSAESSEESKLLGYQVEFLYLGNVYKVRTNEFGSNLAICD
;
A
#
# COMPACT_ATOMS: atom_id res chain seq x y z
N MET A 1 -57.56 -43.58 79.66
CA MET A 1 -56.10 -43.65 79.38
C MET A 1 -55.79 -44.32 78.05
N LYS A 2 -56.26 -45.56 77.77
CA LYS A 2 -56.01 -46.26 76.48
C LYS A 2 -56.53 -45.54 75.24
N TYR A 3 -57.76 -45.00 75.26
CA TYR A 3 -58.33 -44.23 74.15
C TYR A 3 -57.60 -42.90 73.88
N LEU A 4 -57.05 -42.30 74.94
CA LEU A 4 -56.30 -41.04 74.86
C LEU A 4 -54.93 -41.29 74.20
N ALA A 5 -54.29 -42.42 74.51
CA ALA A 5 -53.05 -42.87 73.86
C ALA A 5 -53.26 -43.24 72.38
N THR A 6 -54.36 -43.92 72.03
CA THR A 6 -54.65 -44.22 70.61
C THR A 6 -54.98 -42.97 69.80
N ILE A 7 -55.70 -42.00 70.37
CA ILE A 7 -55.96 -40.69 69.73
C ILE A 7 -54.66 -39.92 69.52
N LEU A 8 -53.75 -39.92 70.52
CA LEU A 8 -52.45 -39.29 70.41
C LEU A 8 -51.60 -39.90 69.28
N ILE A 9 -51.60 -41.23 69.16
CA ILE A 9 -50.86 -41.94 68.11
C ILE A 9 -51.43 -41.62 66.72
N VAL A 10 -52.75 -41.62 66.56
CA VAL A 10 -53.40 -41.25 65.29
C VAL A 10 -53.12 -39.80 64.91
N LEU A 11 -53.13 -38.88 65.88
CA LEU A 11 -52.79 -37.48 65.66
C LEU A 11 -51.33 -37.32 65.23
N ILE A 12 -50.39 -38.02 65.88
CA ILE A 12 -48.96 -37.98 65.55
C ILE A 12 -48.71 -38.53 64.14
N VAL A 13 -49.36 -39.65 63.78
CA VAL A 13 -49.26 -40.23 62.44
C VAL A 13 -49.85 -39.30 61.38
N ALA A 14 -51.03 -38.71 61.64
CA ALA A 14 -51.63 -37.73 60.74
C ALA A 14 -50.72 -36.49 60.57
N LEU A 15 -50.18 -35.96 61.66
CA LEU A 15 -49.28 -34.80 61.63
C LEU A 15 -47.98 -35.13 60.90
N SER A 16 -47.41 -36.32 61.09
CA SER A 16 -46.20 -36.79 60.41
C SER A 16 -46.38 -36.89 58.89
N ILE A 17 -47.58 -37.17 58.41
CA ILE A 17 -47.89 -37.26 56.97
C ILE A 17 -48.13 -35.85 56.39
N ILE A 18 -48.78 -34.97 57.15
CA ILE A 18 -49.21 -33.65 56.67
C ILE A 18 -48.07 -32.62 56.73
N LEU A 19 -47.25 -32.61 57.79
CA LEU A 19 -46.15 -31.66 57.98
C LEU A 19 -45.22 -31.51 56.75
N PRO A 20 -44.67 -32.58 56.15
CA PRO A 20 -43.79 -32.44 54.99
C PRO A 20 -44.52 -31.98 53.72
N GLN A 21 -45.85 -32.09 53.65
CA GLN A 21 -46.62 -31.58 52.50
C GLN A 21 -46.93 -30.08 52.58
N VAL A 22 -46.81 -29.48 53.76
CA VAL A 22 -47.07 -28.05 54.00
C VAL A 22 -45.91 -27.18 53.52
N PHE A 23 -44.68 -27.67 53.64
CA PHE A 23 -43.48 -26.91 53.29
C PHE A 23 -43.00 -27.21 51.88
N PHE A 24 -42.58 -26.17 51.15
CA PHE A 24 -41.85 -26.33 49.90
C PHE A 24 -40.73 -25.29 49.82
N SER A 25 -39.60 -25.69 49.25
CA SER A 25 -38.49 -24.79 48.95
C SER A 25 -38.57 -24.29 47.51
N VAL A 26 -38.14 -23.05 47.30
CA VAL A 26 -37.94 -22.44 45.99
C VAL A 26 -36.46 -22.07 45.88
N ASP A 27 -35.82 -22.56 44.82
CA ASP A 27 -34.42 -22.27 44.52
C ASP A 27 -34.28 -20.92 43.80
N GLU A 28 -33.10 -20.30 43.85
CA GLU A 28 -32.84 -19.00 43.21
C GLU A 28 -33.04 -19.02 41.69
N THR A 29 -32.94 -20.20 41.07
CA THR A 29 -33.11 -20.42 39.63
C THR A 29 -34.57 -20.53 39.18
N GLU A 30 -35.50 -20.66 40.13
CA GLU A 30 -36.90 -20.96 39.86
C GLU A 30 -37.84 -19.90 40.44
N VAL A 31 -39.03 -19.80 39.86
CA VAL A 31 -40.14 -19.02 40.41
C VAL A 31 -41.31 -19.96 40.63
N ALA A 32 -41.95 -19.86 41.77
CA ALA A 32 -43.07 -20.73 42.13
C ALA A 32 -44.39 -19.96 42.09
N ILE A 33 -45.38 -20.54 41.41
CA ILE A 33 -46.77 -20.06 41.43
C ILE A 33 -47.62 -21.05 42.21
N VAL A 34 -48.32 -20.53 43.21
CA VAL A 34 -49.26 -21.32 44.01
C VAL A 34 -50.67 -21.08 43.50
N THR A 35 -51.33 -22.16 43.10
CA THR A 35 -52.70 -22.13 42.58
C THR A 35 -53.63 -22.91 43.49
N ARG A 36 -54.79 -22.32 43.82
CA ARG A 36 -55.86 -22.94 44.60
C ARG A 36 -57.05 -23.21 43.69
N PHE A 37 -57.43 -24.48 43.48
CA PHE A 37 -58.50 -24.87 42.55
C PHE A 37 -58.38 -24.24 41.13
N GLY A 38 -57.16 -23.93 40.69
CA GLY A 38 -56.88 -23.29 39.40
C GLY A 38 -56.78 -21.76 39.42
N GLU A 39 -57.17 -21.09 40.52
CA GLU A 39 -56.99 -19.64 40.68
C GLU A 39 -55.60 -19.33 41.26
N ILE A 40 -54.95 -18.29 40.73
CA ILE A 40 -53.61 -17.86 41.17
C ILE A 40 -53.77 -17.12 42.51
N THR A 41 -53.21 -17.69 43.58
CA THR A 41 -53.32 -17.10 44.93
C THR A 41 -52.07 -16.32 45.32
N SER A 42 -50.89 -16.81 44.96
CA SER A 42 -49.63 -16.12 45.25
C SER A 42 -48.53 -16.45 44.22
N GLU A 43 -47.74 -15.43 43.93
CA GLU A 43 -46.50 -15.51 43.16
C GLU A 43 -45.31 -15.36 44.12
N ILE A 44 -44.38 -16.31 44.09
CA ILE A 44 -43.24 -16.34 45.00
C ILE A 44 -41.96 -16.32 44.17
N THR A 45 -41.33 -15.15 44.13
CA THR A 45 -40.12 -14.87 43.35
C THR A 45 -38.84 -14.90 44.18
N GLU A 46 -38.97 -14.86 45.51
CA GLU A 46 -37.84 -14.90 46.45
C GLU A 46 -37.49 -16.35 46.82
N PRO A 47 -36.19 -16.71 46.80
CA PRO A 47 -35.75 -18.03 47.19
C PRO A 47 -35.96 -18.22 48.69
N GLY A 48 -36.46 -19.39 49.08
CA GLY A 48 -36.72 -19.67 50.48
C GLY A 48 -37.74 -20.77 50.73
N LEU A 49 -37.93 -21.03 52.03
CA LEU A 49 -38.94 -21.98 52.50
C LEU A 49 -40.29 -21.28 52.56
N ASN A 50 -41.25 -21.81 51.81
CA ASN A 50 -42.60 -21.28 51.73
C ASN A 50 -43.61 -22.32 52.22
N ILE A 51 -44.76 -21.82 52.68
CA ILE A 51 -45.84 -22.63 53.27
C ILE A 51 -47.00 -22.65 52.29
N LYS A 52 -47.53 -23.83 52.00
CA LYS A 52 -48.76 -24.05 51.23
C LYS A 52 -49.79 -24.83 52.05
N THR A 53 -51.06 -24.66 51.72
CA THR A 53 -52.12 -25.50 52.29
C THR A 53 -52.18 -26.85 51.55
N PRO A 54 -51.95 -27.99 52.24
CA PRO A 54 -51.93 -29.30 51.60
C PRO A 54 -53.33 -29.66 51.07
N PHE A 55 -53.37 -30.48 50.01
CA PHE A 55 -54.58 -30.94 49.27
C PHE A 55 -55.33 -29.91 48.41
N ILE A 56 -55.28 -28.63 48.74
CA ILE A 56 -56.04 -27.58 48.03
C ILE A 56 -55.15 -26.77 47.08
N GLU A 57 -53.89 -26.53 47.47
CA GLU A 57 -52.93 -25.76 46.70
C GLU A 57 -51.94 -26.66 45.94
N SER A 58 -51.75 -26.35 44.66
CA SER A 58 -50.69 -26.93 43.82
C SER A 58 -49.63 -25.87 43.52
N VAL A 59 -48.37 -26.28 43.59
CA VAL A 59 -47.22 -25.41 43.27
C VAL A 59 -46.68 -25.81 41.91
N THR A 60 -46.65 -24.87 40.97
CA THR A 60 -45.91 -25.05 39.70
C THR A 60 -44.67 -24.18 39.74
N ARG A 61 -43.55 -24.72 39.26
CA ARG A 61 -42.26 -24.04 39.20
C ARG A 61 -41.93 -23.71 37.75
N TYR A 62 -41.31 -22.55 37.52
CA TYR A 62 -40.85 -22.08 36.23
C TYR A 62 -39.41 -21.62 36.32
N GLU A 63 -38.63 -21.76 35.25
CA GLU A 63 -37.26 -21.25 35.23
C GLU A 63 -37.19 -19.71 35.17
N LYS A 64 -36.35 -19.12 36.03
CA LYS A 64 -36.05 -17.67 36.06
C LYS A 64 -34.92 -17.25 35.08
N ARG A 65 -34.17 -18.23 34.57
CA ARG A 65 -33.01 -18.03 33.70
C ARG A 65 -33.45 -17.69 32.27
N LEU A 66 -32.45 -17.46 31.40
CA LEU A 66 -32.70 -17.29 29.98
C LEU A 66 -33.10 -18.63 29.36
N LEU A 67 -34.32 -18.69 28.86
CA LEU A 67 -34.84 -19.78 28.06
C LEU A 67 -34.41 -19.57 26.60
N VAL A 68 -34.06 -20.67 25.94
CA VAL A 68 -33.73 -20.68 24.51
C VAL A 68 -34.96 -21.16 23.74
N PHE A 69 -35.49 -20.29 22.88
CA PHE A 69 -36.56 -20.62 21.96
C PHE A 69 -35.92 -20.90 20.59
N ASP A 70 -35.82 -22.18 20.24
CA ASP A 70 -35.22 -22.63 19.00
C ASP A 70 -36.30 -22.82 17.92
N ALA A 71 -36.24 -22.03 16.85
CA ALA A 71 -37.15 -22.18 15.73
C ALA A 71 -36.57 -23.17 14.70
N GLN A 72 -37.42 -24.06 14.19
CA GLN A 72 -37.01 -24.97 13.13
C GLN A 72 -36.60 -24.19 11.86
N PRO A 73 -35.60 -24.69 11.10
CA PRO A 73 -35.19 -24.03 9.87
C PRO A 73 -36.35 -23.92 8.88
N ASP A 74 -36.66 -22.70 8.44
CA ASP A 74 -37.70 -22.42 7.46
C ASP A 74 -37.10 -21.89 6.15
N SER A 75 -37.75 -22.22 5.04
CA SER A 75 -37.35 -21.74 3.72
C SER A 75 -38.08 -20.44 3.40
N LEU A 76 -37.39 -19.32 3.60
CA LEU A 76 -37.92 -17.98 3.38
C LEU A 76 -37.52 -17.43 2.00
N LEU A 77 -38.37 -16.56 1.45
CA LEU A 77 -38.13 -15.89 0.18
C LEU A 77 -37.71 -14.44 0.45
N THR A 78 -36.56 -14.02 -0.07
CA THR A 78 -36.08 -12.64 0.04
C THR A 78 -36.79 -11.71 -0.96
N LYS A 79 -36.59 -10.40 -0.82
CA LYS A 79 -37.06 -9.38 -1.78
C LYS A 79 -36.63 -9.67 -3.22
N ASP A 80 -35.44 -10.20 -3.40
CA ASP A 80 -34.87 -10.61 -4.70
C ASP A 80 -35.43 -11.93 -5.25
N LYS A 81 -36.48 -12.48 -4.62
CA LYS A 81 -37.08 -13.79 -4.94
C LYS A 81 -36.07 -14.93 -4.84
N LYS A 82 -35.10 -14.84 -3.93
CA LYS A 82 -34.16 -15.91 -3.63
C LYS A 82 -34.62 -16.68 -2.42
N ARG A 83 -34.57 -18.02 -2.50
CA ARG A 83 -34.90 -18.89 -1.37
C ARG A 83 -33.67 -19.06 -0.49
N LEU A 84 -33.86 -18.87 0.81
CA LEU A 84 -32.86 -19.11 1.85
C LEU A 84 -33.47 -19.99 2.94
N ILE A 85 -32.70 -20.96 3.40
CA ILE A 85 -33.02 -21.76 4.59
C ILE A 85 -32.41 -21.02 5.77
N ILE A 86 -33.26 -20.45 6.62
CA ILE A 86 -32.84 -19.64 7.76
C ILE A 86 -33.19 -20.38 9.04
N ASP A 87 -32.16 -20.61 9.84
CA ASP A 87 -32.24 -21.19 11.18
C ASP A 87 -32.04 -20.07 12.20
N VAL A 88 -32.93 -19.91 13.18
CA VAL A 88 -32.95 -18.80 14.13
C VAL A 88 -33.22 -19.30 15.55
N TYR A 89 -32.67 -18.61 16.54
CA TYR A 89 -33.04 -18.79 17.93
C TYR A 89 -33.26 -17.44 18.61
N ALA A 90 -34.12 -17.44 19.61
CA ALA A 90 -34.26 -16.33 20.53
C ALA A 90 -33.91 -16.76 21.95
N ARG A 91 -33.46 -15.80 22.75
CA ARG A 91 -33.27 -15.96 24.18
C ARG A 91 -34.22 -15.02 24.90
N GLY A 92 -35.00 -15.54 25.83
CA GLY A 92 -35.93 -14.74 26.61
C GLY A 92 -36.00 -15.18 28.06
N ARG A 93 -36.71 -14.41 28.88
CA ARG A 93 -36.96 -14.68 30.29
C ARG A 93 -38.45 -14.47 30.58
N ILE A 94 -38.99 -15.29 31.47
CA ILE A 94 -40.33 -15.08 32.04
C ILE A 94 -40.21 -13.97 33.09
N VAL A 95 -40.87 -12.84 32.85
CA VAL A 95 -40.88 -11.67 33.77
C VAL A 95 -42.17 -11.63 34.58
N ASP A 96 -43.30 -11.99 33.97
CA ASP A 96 -44.60 -12.11 34.64
C ASP A 96 -45.08 -13.58 34.59
N PRO A 97 -44.78 -14.37 35.62
CA PRO A 97 -45.19 -15.77 35.73
C PRO A 97 -46.71 -15.94 35.80
N ALA A 98 -47.43 -14.99 36.41
CA ALA A 98 -48.88 -15.09 36.57
C ALA A 98 -49.58 -14.98 35.21
N LEU A 99 -49.22 -13.96 34.43
CA LEU A 99 -49.73 -13.76 33.07
C LEU A 99 -49.33 -14.92 32.13
N PHE A 100 -48.09 -15.41 32.28
CA PHE A 100 -47.59 -16.57 31.56
C PHE A 100 -48.45 -17.82 31.82
N ARG A 101 -48.78 -18.08 33.09
CA ARG A 101 -49.62 -19.22 33.47
C ARG A 101 -51.03 -19.09 32.93
N GLU A 102 -51.62 -17.91 33.02
CA GLU A 102 -53.00 -17.66 32.58
C GLU A 102 -53.16 -17.91 31.07
N ARG A 103 -52.18 -17.50 30.26
CA ARG A 103 -52.27 -17.56 28.79
C ARG A 103 -51.67 -18.80 28.15
N LEU A 104 -50.54 -19.30 28.66
CA LEU A 104 -49.77 -20.38 28.03
C LEU A 104 -49.79 -21.66 28.85
N GLY A 105 -49.87 -21.55 30.17
CA GLY A 105 -49.97 -22.69 31.09
C GLY A 105 -48.66 -23.45 31.30
N ASN A 106 -48.02 -23.91 30.23
CA ASN A 106 -46.78 -24.71 30.26
C ASN A 106 -45.65 -24.10 29.40
N GLU A 107 -44.41 -24.50 29.69
CA GLU A 107 -43.22 -23.99 28.99
C GLU A 107 -43.16 -24.42 27.52
N GLN A 108 -43.70 -25.59 27.18
CA GLN A 108 -43.71 -26.08 25.79
C GLN A 108 -44.62 -25.22 24.89
N ALA A 109 -45.84 -24.93 25.34
CA ALA A 109 -46.78 -24.07 24.64
C ALA A 109 -46.25 -22.64 24.54
N ALA A 110 -45.52 -22.17 25.55
CA ALA A 110 -44.80 -20.91 25.49
C ALA A 110 -43.73 -20.91 24.39
N ALA A 111 -42.92 -21.96 24.32
CA ALA A 111 -41.92 -22.10 23.27
C ALA A 111 -42.56 -22.15 21.88
N ASP A 112 -43.60 -22.96 21.69
CA ASP A 112 -44.30 -23.10 20.42
C ASP A 112 -44.94 -21.76 19.98
N ARG A 113 -45.56 -21.03 20.93
CA ARG A 113 -46.15 -19.72 20.65
C ARG A 113 -45.09 -18.66 20.32
N ALA A 114 -43.98 -18.65 21.07
CA ALA A 114 -42.87 -17.72 20.84
C ALA A 114 -42.20 -17.97 19.49
N ILE A 115 -41.93 -19.24 19.15
CA ILE A 115 -41.40 -19.63 17.84
C ILE A 115 -42.34 -19.20 16.71
N GLY A 116 -43.66 -19.36 16.88
CA GLY A 116 -44.64 -18.91 15.91
C GLY A 116 -44.59 -17.40 15.65
N ILE A 117 -44.46 -16.59 16.70
CA ILE A 117 -44.33 -15.12 16.59
C ILE A 117 -43.01 -14.73 15.93
N ILE A 118 -41.89 -15.26 16.44
CA ILE A 118 -40.55 -14.97 15.93
C ILE A 118 -40.43 -15.34 14.44
N SER A 119 -40.94 -16.51 14.05
CA SER A 119 -40.90 -16.95 12.65
C SER A 119 -41.78 -16.11 11.72
N SER A 120 -42.91 -15.58 12.22
CA SER A 120 -43.77 -14.67 11.46
C SER A 120 -43.08 -13.33 11.20
N GLU A 121 -42.52 -12.71 12.24
CA GLU A 121 -41.81 -11.42 12.11
C GLU A 121 -40.53 -11.57 11.28
N LEU A 122 -39.77 -12.64 11.50
CA LEU A 122 -38.60 -12.93 10.68
C LEU A 122 -38.97 -13.10 9.20
N ARG A 123 -40.09 -13.77 8.89
CA ARG A 123 -40.55 -13.93 7.50
C ARG A 123 -40.91 -12.59 6.85
N SER A 124 -41.54 -11.69 7.60
CA SER A 124 -41.85 -10.33 7.14
C SER A 124 -40.57 -9.54 6.84
N GLU A 125 -39.60 -9.57 7.77
CA GLU A 125 -38.37 -8.81 7.64
C GLU A 125 -37.42 -9.37 6.57
N VAL A 126 -37.35 -10.69 6.43
CA VAL A 126 -36.58 -11.33 5.35
C VAL A 126 -37.17 -11.02 3.98
N ALA A 127 -38.49 -10.90 3.88
CA ALA A 127 -39.16 -10.56 2.63
C ALA A 127 -38.94 -9.09 2.20
N SER A 128 -38.62 -8.19 3.15
CA SER A 128 -38.36 -6.77 2.88
C SER A 128 -36.90 -6.47 2.49
N HIS A 129 -35.98 -7.41 2.73
CA HIS A 129 -34.53 -7.25 2.50
C HIS A 129 -33.99 -8.09 1.33
N ASN A 130 -32.89 -7.61 0.77
CA ASN A 130 -32.17 -8.31 -0.28
C ASN A 130 -31.32 -9.45 0.31
N GLN A 131 -31.01 -10.46 -0.50
CA GLN A 131 -30.23 -11.61 -0.03
C GLN A 131 -28.83 -11.19 0.47
N SER A 132 -28.17 -10.26 -0.23
CA SER A 132 -26.83 -9.79 0.14
C SER A 132 -26.82 -9.10 1.50
N GLU A 133 -27.87 -8.37 1.85
CA GLU A 133 -27.99 -7.64 3.11
C GLU A 133 -28.10 -8.59 4.30
N ILE A 134 -28.86 -9.69 4.13
CA ILE A 134 -29.06 -10.73 5.15
C ILE A 134 -27.76 -11.50 5.43
N ILE A 135 -26.92 -11.72 4.41
CA ILE A 135 -25.67 -12.51 4.53
C ILE A 135 -24.48 -11.66 4.99
N THR A 136 -24.49 -10.35 4.70
CA THR A 136 -23.34 -9.45 4.96
C THR A 136 -23.50 -8.70 6.28
N THR A 137 -23.54 -7.37 6.24
CA THR A 137 -23.34 -6.46 7.38
C THR A 137 -24.64 -6.00 8.04
N GLN A 138 -25.79 -6.16 7.39
CA GLN A 138 -27.07 -5.67 7.91
C GLN A 138 -27.82 -6.70 8.77
N ARG A 139 -27.24 -7.88 8.97
CA ARG A 139 -27.85 -8.94 9.78
C ARG A 139 -28.19 -8.45 11.19
N ASP A 140 -27.30 -7.73 11.85
CA ASP A 140 -27.54 -7.24 13.21
C ASP A 140 -28.66 -6.20 13.25
N GLN A 141 -28.78 -5.36 12.21
CA GLN A 141 -29.84 -4.37 12.09
C GLN A 141 -31.20 -5.05 11.88
N ILE A 142 -31.25 -6.03 10.96
CA ILE A 142 -32.43 -6.86 10.70
C ILE A 142 -32.89 -7.55 11.99
N MET A 143 -31.97 -8.17 12.74
CA MET A 143 -32.31 -8.85 13.99
C MET A 143 -32.79 -7.89 15.08
N ASN A 144 -32.24 -6.68 15.15
CA ASN A 144 -32.73 -5.65 16.07
C ASN A 144 -34.15 -5.19 15.71
N THR A 145 -34.45 -5.01 14.42
CA THR A 145 -35.82 -4.70 13.97
C THR A 145 -36.78 -5.81 14.35
N VAL A 146 -36.42 -7.08 14.11
CA VAL A 146 -37.24 -8.23 14.53
C VAL A 146 -37.44 -8.25 16.05
N LEU A 147 -36.39 -7.99 16.83
CA LEU A 147 -36.49 -7.95 18.29
C LEU A 147 -37.48 -6.87 18.77
N VAL A 148 -37.44 -5.67 18.18
CA VAL A 148 -38.36 -4.57 18.50
C VAL A 148 -39.81 -4.93 18.14
N SER A 149 -40.04 -5.61 17.02
CA SER A 149 -41.38 -6.05 16.60
C SER A 149 -41.93 -7.20 17.46
N VAL A 150 -41.05 -8.10 17.92
CA VAL A 150 -41.43 -9.29 18.69
C VAL A 150 -41.64 -8.99 20.19
N SER A 151 -40.89 -8.05 20.78
CA SER A 151 -40.97 -7.71 22.21
C SER A 151 -42.41 -7.44 22.70
N PRO A 152 -43.20 -6.52 22.09
CA PRO A 152 -44.53 -6.21 22.60
C PRO A 152 -45.49 -7.40 22.50
N GLN A 153 -45.35 -8.24 21.47
CA GLN A 153 -46.20 -9.42 21.29
C GLN A 153 -45.91 -10.51 22.33
N LEU A 154 -44.67 -10.61 22.81
CA LEU A 154 -44.29 -11.60 23.83
C LEU A 154 -44.46 -11.09 25.26
N GLU A 155 -44.38 -9.78 25.48
CA GLU A 155 -44.74 -9.15 26.74
C GLU A 155 -46.21 -9.40 27.10
N GLU A 156 -47.10 -9.47 26.12
CA GLU A 156 -48.48 -9.92 26.31
C GLU A 156 -48.59 -11.32 26.93
N PHE A 157 -47.58 -12.17 26.77
CA PHE A 157 -47.54 -13.52 27.35
C PHE A 157 -46.65 -13.61 28.60
N GLY A 158 -46.16 -12.47 29.12
CA GLY A 158 -45.26 -12.42 30.28
C GLY A 158 -43.81 -12.79 29.98
N ILE A 159 -43.42 -12.83 28.70
CA ILE A 159 -42.08 -13.21 28.23
C ILE A 159 -41.35 -11.99 27.68
N THR A 160 -40.18 -11.66 28.22
CA THR A 160 -39.30 -10.63 27.64
C THR A 160 -38.18 -11.27 26.84
N VAL A 161 -38.02 -10.87 25.58
CA VAL A 161 -36.93 -11.34 24.72
C VAL A 161 -35.70 -10.46 24.94
N VAL A 162 -34.55 -11.10 25.15
CA VAL A 162 -33.27 -10.42 25.33
C VAL A 162 -32.51 -10.30 24.01
N ASP A 163 -32.56 -11.34 23.18
CA ASP A 163 -31.78 -11.39 21.95
C ASP A 163 -32.39 -12.38 20.95
N VAL A 164 -32.35 -12.04 19.66
CA VAL A 164 -32.76 -12.93 18.55
C VAL A 164 -31.59 -12.99 17.58
N ARG A 165 -31.15 -14.21 17.25
CA ARG A 165 -30.01 -14.42 16.34
C ARG A 165 -30.30 -15.53 15.36
N ILE A 166 -29.89 -15.31 14.13
CA ILE A 166 -29.82 -16.38 13.13
C ILE A 166 -28.67 -17.32 13.55
N LYS A 167 -28.86 -18.63 13.47
CA LYS A 167 -27.80 -19.65 13.52
C LYS A 167 -27.13 -19.79 12.17
N ARG A 168 -27.94 -19.96 11.12
CA ARG A 168 -27.47 -20.28 9.77
C ARG A 168 -28.41 -19.72 8.71
N ALA A 169 -27.87 -19.31 7.57
CA ALA A 169 -28.62 -18.82 6.42
C ALA A 169 -27.98 -19.39 5.14
N ASP A 170 -28.52 -20.49 4.63
CA ASP A 170 -27.96 -21.23 3.50
C ASP A 170 -28.89 -21.24 2.30
N PHE A 171 -28.33 -21.54 1.12
CA PHE A 171 -29.12 -21.87 -0.07
C PHE A 171 -29.69 -23.29 0.03
N PRO A 172 -30.89 -23.55 -0.51
CA PRO A 172 -31.36 -24.92 -0.72
C PRO A 172 -30.35 -25.74 -1.53
N LEU A 173 -30.15 -27.01 -1.14
CA LEU A 173 -29.16 -27.90 -1.74
C LEU A 173 -29.29 -28.03 -3.27
N GLU A 174 -30.52 -27.91 -3.78
CA GLU A 174 -30.85 -27.98 -5.21
C GLU A 174 -30.17 -26.87 -6.06
N ILE A 175 -30.06 -25.65 -5.51
CA ILE A 175 -29.52 -24.49 -6.25
C ILE A 175 -28.12 -24.09 -5.80
N ALA A 176 -27.70 -24.55 -4.61
CA ALA A 176 -26.46 -24.15 -3.96
C ALA A 176 -25.23 -24.30 -4.89
N GLU A 177 -25.08 -25.47 -5.52
CA GLU A 177 -23.95 -25.75 -6.42
C GLU A 177 -23.87 -24.76 -7.60
N SER A 178 -25.01 -24.45 -8.21
CA SER A 178 -25.09 -23.52 -9.34
C SER A 178 -24.76 -22.07 -8.94
N VAL A 179 -25.11 -21.67 -7.72
CA VAL A 179 -24.80 -20.33 -7.19
C VAL A 179 -23.32 -20.25 -6.83
N TYR A 180 -22.77 -21.27 -6.17
CA TYR A 180 -21.34 -21.34 -5.84
C TYR A 180 -20.44 -21.39 -7.08
N SER A 181 -20.82 -22.11 -8.14
CA SER A 181 -20.06 -22.12 -9.39
C SER A 181 -20.04 -20.74 -10.07
N ARG A 182 -21.18 -20.04 -10.09
CA ARG A 182 -21.26 -18.66 -10.60
C ARG A 182 -20.43 -17.68 -9.77
N MET A 183 -20.47 -17.79 -8.44
CA MET A 183 -19.65 -16.94 -7.56
C MET A 183 -18.16 -17.19 -7.76
N ARG A 184 -17.73 -18.45 -7.95
CA ARG A 184 -16.34 -18.77 -8.29
C ARG A 184 -15.94 -18.18 -9.63
N ALA A 185 -16.78 -18.31 -10.66
CA ALA A 185 -16.52 -17.74 -11.98
C ALA A 185 -16.41 -16.21 -11.95
N GLU A 186 -17.30 -15.51 -11.24
CA GLU A 186 -17.23 -14.05 -11.08
C GLU A 186 -16.00 -13.61 -10.28
N ARG A 187 -15.67 -14.31 -9.19
CA ARG A 187 -14.43 -14.07 -8.42
C ARG A 187 -13.19 -14.24 -9.29
N GLN A 188 -13.16 -15.29 -10.10
CA GLN A 188 -12.06 -15.55 -11.02
C GLN A 188 -11.96 -14.45 -12.09
N ARG A 189 -13.08 -14.09 -12.72
CA ARG A 189 -13.14 -13.00 -13.70
C ARG A 189 -12.65 -11.68 -13.11
N LYS A 190 -13.06 -11.35 -11.89
CA LYS A 190 -12.57 -10.15 -11.20
C LYS A 190 -11.08 -10.23 -10.94
N ALA A 191 -10.58 -11.34 -10.39
CA ALA A 191 -9.17 -11.52 -10.14
C ALA A 191 -8.32 -11.43 -11.42
N ASP A 192 -8.80 -12.00 -12.52
CA ASP A 192 -8.10 -11.98 -13.81
C ASP A 192 -8.10 -10.57 -14.42
N LYS A 193 -9.19 -9.81 -14.26
CA LYS A 193 -9.24 -8.40 -14.65
C LYS A 193 -8.21 -7.57 -13.88
N GLU A 194 -8.17 -7.68 -12.57
CA GLU A 194 -7.23 -6.92 -11.72
C GLU A 194 -5.77 -7.31 -12.02
N ARG A 195 -5.50 -8.59 -12.32
CA ARG A 195 -4.17 -9.04 -12.78
C ARG A 195 -3.81 -8.44 -14.13
N ALA A 196 -4.75 -8.37 -15.07
CA ALA A 196 -4.52 -7.79 -16.38
C ALA A 196 -4.22 -6.28 -16.27
N GLU A 197 -5.00 -5.54 -15.49
CA GLU A 197 -4.77 -4.12 -15.22
C GLU A 197 -3.42 -3.89 -14.52
N GLY A 198 -3.08 -4.73 -13.53
CA GLY A 198 -1.77 -4.67 -12.86
C GLY A 198 -0.60 -4.90 -13.83
N ASN A 199 -0.73 -5.87 -14.74
CA ASN A 199 0.29 -6.15 -15.75
C ASN A 199 0.42 -5.03 -16.79
N GLU A 200 -0.70 -4.39 -17.17
CA GLU A 200 -0.70 -3.25 -18.09
C GLU A 200 0.05 -2.06 -17.50
N ILE A 201 -0.27 -1.70 -16.24
CA ILE A 201 0.39 -0.61 -15.52
C ILE A 201 1.90 -0.91 -15.35
N ASP A 202 2.25 -2.13 -14.94
CA ASP A 202 3.65 -2.56 -14.79
C ASP A 202 4.42 -2.45 -16.12
N ALA A 203 3.84 -2.93 -17.23
CA ALA A 203 4.47 -2.86 -18.54
C ALA A 203 4.69 -1.40 -18.99
N GLN A 204 3.72 -0.52 -18.76
CA GLN A 204 3.84 0.90 -19.07
C GLN A 204 4.97 1.56 -18.24
N VAL A 205 4.97 1.33 -16.92
CA VAL A 205 5.98 1.91 -16.01
C VAL A 205 7.38 1.42 -16.37
N ARG A 206 7.55 0.13 -16.69
CA ARG A 206 8.84 -0.41 -17.13
C ARG A 206 9.28 0.21 -18.46
N ALA A 207 8.39 0.31 -19.44
CA ALA A 207 8.72 0.93 -20.72
C ALA A 207 9.14 2.40 -20.56
N ASP A 208 8.46 3.15 -19.68
CA ASP A 208 8.83 4.53 -19.38
C ASP A 208 10.17 4.62 -18.63
N ALA A 209 10.44 3.71 -17.70
CA ALA A 209 11.71 3.63 -17.00
C ALA A 209 12.87 3.30 -17.96
N ASP A 210 12.70 2.30 -18.83
CA ASP A 210 13.69 1.88 -19.82
C ASP A 210 13.97 3.00 -20.83
N ARG A 211 12.92 3.71 -21.27
CA ARG A 211 13.06 4.89 -22.14
C ARG A 211 13.87 5.98 -21.47
N LYS A 212 13.56 6.32 -20.20
CA LYS A 212 14.32 7.33 -19.44
C LYS A 212 15.78 6.90 -19.26
N ALA A 213 16.03 5.65 -18.87
CA ALA A 213 17.38 5.11 -18.72
C ALA A 213 18.18 5.18 -20.03
N THR A 214 17.55 4.83 -21.15
CA THR A 214 18.17 4.89 -22.48
C THR A 214 18.54 6.33 -22.85
N ILE A 215 17.66 7.30 -22.60
CA ILE A 215 17.92 8.72 -22.86
C ILE A 215 19.07 9.23 -21.98
N ILE A 216 19.09 8.89 -20.68
CA ILE A 216 20.15 9.28 -19.75
C ILE A 216 21.49 8.72 -20.22
N LEU A 217 21.55 7.43 -20.57
CA LEU A 217 22.76 6.79 -21.07
C LEU A 217 23.24 7.40 -22.39
N ALA A 218 22.31 7.73 -23.30
CA ALA A 218 22.63 8.39 -24.57
C ALA A 218 23.20 9.80 -24.35
N ASN A 219 22.63 10.59 -23.44
CA ASN A 219 23.11 11.91 -23.08
C ASN A 219 24.47 11.84 -22.38
N ALA A 220 24.64 10.93 -21.41
CA ALA A 220 25.91 10.72 -20.72
C ALA A 220 27.04 10.36 -21.71
N ASN A 221 26.77 9.45 -22.67
CA ASN A 221 27.74 9.10 -23.71
C ASN A 221 28.02 10.24 -24.69
N ARG A 222 27.02 11.08 -24.99
CA ARG A 222 27.21 12.28 -25.81
C ARG A 222 28.14 13.25 -25.09
N ASP A 223 27.86 13.57 -23.84
CA ASP A 223 28.60 14.53 -23.05
C ASP A 223 30.03 14.04 -22.77
N SER A 224 30.20 12.76 -22.44
CA SER A 224 31.51 12.13 -22.29
C SER A 224 32.37 12.30 -23.55
N ARG A 225 31.81 12.06 -24.74
CA ARG A 225 32.53 12.25 -26.00
C ARG A 225 32.88 13.71 -26.27
N ILE A 226 32.01 14.65 -25.89
CA ILE A 226 32.28 16.08 -25.99
C ILE A 226 33.46 16.42 -25.08
N ILE A 227 33.40 16.06 -23.80
CA ILE A 227 34.47 16.33 -22.82
C ILE A 227 35.80 15.73 -23.28
N THR A 228 35.82 14.48 -23.73
CA THR A 228 37.04 13.87 -24.29
C THR A 228 37.56 14.65 -25.50
N GLY A 229 36.69 15.03 -26.44
CA GLY A 229 37.08 15.82 -27.60
C GLY A 229 37.64 17.20 -27.24
N CYS A 230 37.09 17.85 -26.21
CA CYS A 230 37.59 19.13 -25.72
C CYS A 230 38.97 18.98 -25.06
N GLY A 231 39.17 17.92 -24.26
CA GLY A 231 40.47 17.61 -23.66
C GLY A 231 41.54 17.26 -24.71
N ASP A 232 41.18 16.49 -25.74
CA ASP A 232 42.07 16.20 -26.87
C ASP A 232 42.43 17.47 -27.64
N ALA A 233 41.47 18.38 -27.83
CA ALA A 233 41.68 19.67 -28.49
C ALA A 233 42.63 20.57 -27.68
N GLU A 234 42.42 20.70 -26.37
CA GLU A 234 43.31 21.45 -25.47
C GLU A 234 44.71 20.85 -25.43
N SER A 235 44.81 19.52 -25.30
CA SER A 235 46.10 18.84 -25.35
C SER A 235 46.82 19.15 -26.66
N THR A 236 46.11 19.06 -27.78
CA THR A 236 46.68 19.33 -29.10
C THR A 236 47.09 20.79 -29.25
N SER A 237 46.32 21.76 -28.72
CA SER A 237 46.68 23.18 -28.78
C SER A 237 47.92 23.47 -27.93
N VAL A 238 48.00 22.94 -26.70
CA VAL A 238 49.19 23.10 -25.85
C VAL A 238 50.42 22.47 -26.50
N PHE A 239 50.27 21.31 -27.14
CA PHE A 239 51.34 20.71 -27.94
C PHE A 239 51.71 21.62 -29.11
N ALA A 240 50.75 22.15 -29.88
CA ALA A 240 51.01 23.05 -30.99
C ALA A 240 51.75 24.31 -30.54
N ASP A 241 51.27 24.99 -29.48
CA ASP A 241 51.89 26.18 -28.90
C ASP A 241 53.34 25.91 -28.45
N ALA A 242 53.60 24.74 -27.85
CA ALA A 242 54.95 24.34 -27.47
C ALA A 242 55.87 24.10 -28.68
N LEU A 243 55.31 23.58 -29.78
CA LEU A 243 56.04 23.36 -31.03
C LEU A 243 56.30 24.65 -31.81
N GLU A 244 55.41 25.63 -31.69
CA GLU A 244 55.56 26.95 -32.33
C GLU A 244 56.70 27.79 -31.72
N GLN A 245 57.16 27.47 -30.51
CA GLN A 245 58.28 28.17 -29.88
C GLN A 245 59.59 28.04 -30.67
N ASP A 246 59.84 26.88 -31.28
CA ASP A 246 60.98 26.64 -32.18
C ASP A 246 60.65 25.58 -33.25
N PRO A 247 60.15 26.02 -34.42
CA PRO A 247 59.79 25.12 -35.52
C PRO A 247 60.98 24.35 -36.12
N GLU A 248 62.18 24.95 -36.15
CA GLU A 248 63.38 24.33 -36.72
C GLU A 248 63.91 23.21 -35.82
N PHE A 249 63.91 23.45 -34.51
CA PHE A 249 64.28 22.43 -33.54
C PHE A 249 63.31 21.24 -33.57
N TYR A 250 62.01 21.49 -33.70
CA TYR A 250 61.01 20.42 -33.81
C TYR A 250 61.20 19.57 -35.07
N SER A 251 61.36 20.18 -36.26
CA SER A 251 61.54 19.41 -37.50
C SER A 251 62.83 18.59 -37.46
N PHE A 252 63.89 19.14 -36.86
CA PHE A 252 65.13 18.42 -36.60
C PHE A 252 64.93 17.23 -35.64
N GLN A 253 64.33 17.43 -34.46
CA GLN A 253 64.07 16.34 -33.50
C GLN A 253 63.20 15.25 -34.12
N ARG A 254 62.17 15.64 -34.87
CA ARG A 254 61.26 14.69 -35.52
C ARG A 254 61.95 13.91 -36.64
N SER A 255 62.86 14.54 -37.38
CA SER A 255 63.69 13.85 -38.38
C SER A 255 64.62 12.80 -37.74
N LEU A 256 65.17 13.07 -36.55
CA LEU A 256 66.00 12.12 -35.80
C LEU A 256 65.17 10.94 -35.27
N GLU A 257 63.96 11.20 -34.78
CA GLU A 257 63.05 10.16 -34.30
C GLU A 257 62.56 9.27 -35.46
N ALA A 258 62.21 9.87 -36.60
CA ALA A 258 61.87 9.14 -37.82
C ALA A 258 63.06 8.31 -38.32
N SER A 259 64.28 8.86 -38.28
CA SER A 259 65.50 8.12 -38.62
C SER A 259 65.71 6.95 -37.66
N LYS A 260 65.49 7.15 -36.35
CA LYS A 260 65.58 6.09 -35.34
C LYS A 260 64.56 4.99 -35.57
N SER A 261 63.30 5.30 -35.89
CA SER A 261 62.27 4.29 -36.12
C SER A 261 62.54 3.47 -37.38
N ILE A 262 62.97 4.12 -38.47
CA ILE A 262 63.37 3.46 -39.73
C ILE A 262 64.58 2.54 -39.53
N LEU A 263 65.52 2.91 -38.65
CA LEU A 263 66.77 2.17 -38.41
C LEU A 263 66.71 1.17 -37.24
N SER A 264 65.57 1.06 -36.54
CA SER A 264 65.46 0.28 -35.29
C SER A 264 65.30 -1.24 -35.47
N THR A 265 65.14 -1.74 -36.69
CA THR A 265 64.86 -3.18 -36.93
C THR A 265 65.94 -3.82 -37.81
N ASP A 266 67.01 -4.33 -37.19
CA ASP A 266 68.05 -5.19 -37.80
C ASP A 266 68.65 -4.71 -39.15
N THR A 267 68.56 -3.42 -39.47
CA THR A 267 69.09 -2.84 -40.70
C THR A 267 70.51 -2.34 -40.48
N THR A 268 71.50 -3.16 -40.85
CA THR A 268 72.88 -2.68 -41.00
C THR A 268 73.02 -2.04 -42.37
N THR A 269 72.96 -0.72 -42.43
CA THR A 269 73.10 0.04 -43.66
C THR A 269 74.53 0.57 -43.79
N VAL A 270 75.23 0.22 -44.86
CA VAL A 270 76.56 0.74 -45.19
C VAL A 270 76.40 1.77 -46.30
N MET A 271 76.61 3.04 -45.97
CA MET A 271 76.45 4.18 -46.88
C MET A 271 77.70 5.07 -46.85
N GLY A 272 77.97 5.74 -47.96
CA GLY A 272 78.95 6.83 -47.98
C GLY A 272 78.45 8.06 -47.21
N PRO A 273 79.34 8.91 -46.67
CA PRO A 273 78.94 10.11 -45.91
C PRO A 273 78.07 11.10 -46.72
N GLU A 274 78.25 11.15 -48.04
CA GLU A 274 77.44 12.00 -48.93
C GLU A 274 76.03 11.42 -49.17
N GLU A 275 75.91 10.10 -49.33
CA GLU A 275 74.61 9.42 -49.49
C GLU A 275 73.77 9.56 -48.23
N PHE A 276 74.37 9.41 -47.04
CA PHE A 276 73.69 9.60 -45.77
C PHE A 276 73.17 11.03 -45.60
N ALA A 277 73.99 12.04 -45.94
CA ALA A 277 73.58 13.44 -45.88
C ALA A 277 72.37 13.73 -46.79
N SER A 278 72.34 13.14 -47.99
CA SER A 278 71.22 13.30 -48.93
C SER A 278 69.92 12.67 -48.43
N VAL A 279 70.00 11.50 -47.78
CA VAL A 279 68.84 10.82 -47.19
C VAL A 279 68.31 11.62 -46.01
N PHE A 280 69.20 12.11 -45.14
CA PHE A 280 68.81 12.94 -44.01
C PHE A 280 68.15 14.26 -44.44
N SER A 281 68.70 14.97 -45.44
CA SER A 281 68.09 16.20 -45.96
C SER A 281 66.72 15.95 -46.60
N ASN A 282 66.53 14.79 -47.24
CA ASN A 282 65.24 14.42 -47.81
C ASN A 282 64.20 14.12 -46.72
N ILE A 283 64.61 13.48 -45.61
CA ILE A 283 63.74 13.25 -44.45
C ILE A 283 63.37 14.60 -43.80
N GLN A 284 64.33 15.51 -43.65
CA GLN A 284 64.06 16.84 -43.09
C GLN A 284 63.07 17.64 -43.95
N ASN A 285 63.30 17.71 -45.27
CA ASN A 285 62.39 18.37 -46.20
C ASN A 285 60.98 17.73 -46.19
N ALA A 286 60.89 16.41 -46.07
CA ALA A 286 59.61 15.70 -45.99
C ALA A 286 58.85 16.04 -44.69
N VAL A 287 59.56 16.15 -43.56
CA VAL A 287 58.99 16.59 -42.28
C VAL A 287 58.53 18.05 -42.36
N ASP A 288 59.31 18.93 -42.98
CA ASP A 288 58.97 20.36 -43.15
C ASP A 288 57.76 20.59 -44.07
N ILE A 289 57.56 19.74 -45.07
CA ILE A 289 56.36 19.79 -45.92
C ILE A 289 55.14 19.26 -45.16
N ALA A 290 55.32 18.22 -44.35
CA ALA A 290 54.24 17.64 -43.55
C ALA A 290 53.83 18.51 -42.34
N SER A 291 54.73 19.35 -41.83
CA SER A 291 54.45 20.27 -40.71
C SER A 291 53.75 21.56 -41.14
N LYS A 292 53.76 21.91 -42.43
CA LYS A 292 53.00 23.05 -42.94
C LYS A 292 51.51 22.70 -42.98
N ALA A 293 50.77 23.20 -42.00
CA ALA A 293 49.32 23.19 -42.05
C ALA A 293 48.85 24.00 -43.28
N THR A 294 48.04 23.38 -44.14
CA THR A 294 47.29 24.11 -45.16
C THR A 294 46.23 24.95 -44.44
N ASP A 295 46.38 26.28 -44.50
CA ASP A 295 45.45 27.31 -43.98
C ASP A 295 44.11 27.31 -44.74
N ASP A 296 43.43 26.17 -44.84
CA ASP A 296 42.03 26.14 -45.27
C ASP A 296 41.14 26.49 -44.08
N SER A 297 40.94 27.81 -43.97
CA SER A 297 40.06 28.49 -43.03
C SER A 297 38.65 27.89 -42.97
N SER A 298 38.34 27.21 -41.87
CA SER A 298 36.97 27.13 -41.34
C SER A 298 36.92 27.74 -39.94
N SER A 299 37.30 29.01 -39.82
CA SER A 299 37.32 29.77 -38.55
C SER A 299 35.92 29.97 -37.93
N ASN A 300 34.84 29.76 -38.69
CA ASN A 300 33.48 29.87 -38.17
C ASN A 300 33.03 28.67 -37.31
N ASN A 301 33.73 27.54 -37.36
CA ASN A 301 33.37 26.34 -36.59
C ASN A 301 34.09 26.23 -35.23
N SER A 302 35.16 26.98 -34.98
CA SER A 302 35.90 26.90 -33.71
C SER A 302 35.10 27.48 -32.54
N VAL A 303 34.44 28.63 -32.74
CA VAL A 303 33.65 29.34 -31.72
C VAL A 303 32.43 28.52 -31.24
N SER A 304 31.86 27.68 -32.11
CA SER A 304 30.71 26.83 -31.75
C SER A 304 31.13 25.57 -30.99
N ILE A 305 32.37 25.10 -31.17
CA ILE A 305 32.89 23.93 -30.47
C ILE A 305 33.33 24.32 -29.05
N SER A 306 34.08 25.42 -28.91
CA SER A 306 34.53 25.91 -27.60
C SER A 306 33.37 26.32 -26.69
N SER A 307 32.33 26.97 -27.23
CA SER A 307 31.11 27.25 -26.45
C SER A 307 30.38 26.00 -25.98
N LYS A 308 30.43 24.89 -26.75
CA LYS A 308 29.83 23.61 -26.33
C LYS A 308 30.67 22.88 -25.28
N CYS A 309 32.00 22.95 -25.38
CA CYS A 309 32.91 22.47 -24.35
C CYS A 309 32.62 23.14 -23.01
N ALA A 310 32.55 24.48 -23.02
CA ALA A 310 32.21 25.30 -21.87
C ALA A 310 30.84 24.96 -21.26
N GLU A 311 29.81 24.77 -22.09
CA GLU A 311 28.46 24.42 -21.61
C GLU A 311 28.43 23.08 -20.88
N VAL A 312 28.99 22.04 -21.48
CA VAL A 312 28.92 20.67 -20.95
C VAL A 312 29.75 20.55 -19.68
N SER A 313 30.99 21.04 -19.68
CA SER A 313 31.86 20.96 -18.50
C SER A 313 31.30 21.77 -17.32
N ALA A 314 30.79 22.98 -17.59
CA ALA A 314 30.18 23.82 -16.56
C ALA A 314 28.90 23.21 -15.98
N ALA A 315 28.08 22.53 -16.80
CA ALA A 315 26.88 21.86 -16.33
C ALA A 315 27.20 20.70 -15.37
N TRP A 316 28.20 19.86 -15.72
CA TRP A 316 28.62 18.74 -14.87
C TRP A 316 29.32 19.19 -13.59
N TYR A 317 30.07 20.29 -13.64
CA TYR A 317 30.67 20.90 -12.45
C TYR A 317 29.61 21.44 -11.48
N LEU A 318 28.63 22.19 -11.99
CA LEU A 318 27.52 22.70 -11.17
C LEU A 318 26.68 21.57 -10.57
N ALA A 319 26.42 20.51 -11.35
CA ALA A 319 25.71 19.32 -10.88
C ALA A 319 26.46 18.62 -9.72
N SER A 320 27.78 18.48 -9.83
CA SER A 320 28.62 17.93 -8.77
C SER A 320 28.60 18.78 -7.50
N GLU A 321 28.67 20.10 -7.64
CA GLU A 321 28.69 21.03 -6.50
C GLU A 321 27.35 21.04 -5.75
N LEU A 322 26.24 21.03 -6.50
CA LEU A 322 24.89 21.01 -5.92
C LEU A 322 24.43 19.61 -5.46
N GLN A 323 25.17 18.54 -5.81
CA GLN A 323 24.78 17.13 -5.62
C GLN A 323 23.43 16.78 -6.28
N VAL A 324 23.25 17.22 -7.53
CA VAL A 324 22.00 17.05 -8.30
C VAL A 324 22.30 16.35 -9.64
N ASP A 325 21.30 15.67 -10.20
CA ASP A 325 21.38 15.12 -11.54
C ASP A 325 21.44 16.24 -12.60
N GLN A 326 22.45 16.18 -13.49
CA GLN A 326 22.64 17.14 -14.59
C GLN A 326 21.37 17.47 -15.42
N PRO A 327 20.48 16.52 -15.78
CA PRO A 327 19.28 16.84 -16.57
C PRO A 327 18.29 17.79 -15.89
N ASP A 328 18.39 17.99 -14.57
CA ASP A 328 17.52 18.92 -13.83
C ASP A 328 18.00 20.38 -13.93
N ILE A 329 19.20 20.61 -14.47
CA ILE A 329 19.81 21.92 -14.63
C ILE A 329 19.52 22.43 -16.05
N THR A 330 18.85 23.58 -16.17
CA THR A 330 18.55 24.16 -17.48
C THR A 330 19.58 25.22 -17.87
N PHE A 331 20.16 25.08 -19.06
CA PHE A 331 21.05 26.08 -19.64
C PHE A 331 20.26 27.34 -20.06
N LEU A 332 20.76 28.52 -19.68
CA LEU A 332 20.19 29.81 -20.08
C LEU A 332 20.98 30.43 -21.23
N SER A 333 22.26 30.71 -21.00
CA SER A 333 23.12 31.38 -21.98
C SER A 333 24.60 31.14 -21.71
N SER A 334 25.43 31.32 -22.74
CA SER A 334 26.89 31.37 -22.66
C SER A 334 27.40 32.66 -23.29
N GLN A 335 28.29 33.36 -22.58
CA GLN A 335 28.92 34.60 -23.03
C GLN A 335 30.43 34.44 -23.07
N LEU A 336 31.07 34.88 -24.16
CA LEU A 336 32.52 34.91 -24.29
C LEU A 336 33.08 36.07 -23.45
N VAL A 337 34.05 35.79 -22.58
CA VAL A 337 34.67 36.74 -21.66
C VAL A 337 36.19 36.52 -21.62
N GLU A 338 36.97 37.61 -21.61
CA GLU A 338 38.41 37.56 -21.37
C GLU A 338 38.69 37.65 -19.88
N TRP A 339 39.38 36.65 -19.33
CA TRP A 339 39.73 36.59 -17.91
C TRP A 339 41.13 37.15 -17.65
N PRO A 340 41.33 37.89 -16.55
CA PRO A 340 42.61 38.52 -16.22
C PRO A 340 43.66 37.53 -15.68
N ASN A 341 43.25 36.36 -15.18
CA ASN A 341 44.13 35.36 -14.59
C ASN A 341 43.57 33.93 -14.71
N ASN A 342 44.41 32.93 -14.44
CA ASN A 342 44.03 31.52 -14.36
C ASN A 342 42.96 31.23 -13.28
N SER A 343 42.76 32.13 -12.32
CA SER A 343 41.71 32.02 -11.30
C SER A 343 40.33 32.48 -11.79
N LEU A 344 40.16 32.74 -13.09
CA LEU A 344 38.90 33.12 -13.74
C LEU A 344 38.22 34.33 -13.04
N GLY A 345 39.01 35.18 -12.39
CA GLY A 345 38.54 36.34 -11.62
C GLY A 345 37.78 36.03 -10.33
N CYS A 346 37.90 34.84 -9.72
CA CYS A 346 37.29 34.53 -8.41
C CYS A 346 38.13 34.99 -7.21
N VAL A 347 39.45 35.17 -7.38
CA VAL A 347 40.37 35.64 -6.34
C VAL A 347 41.06 36.91 -6.85
N SER A 348 41.05 37.98 -6.03
CA SER A 348 41.84 39.18 -6.29
C SER A 348 43.33 38.86 -6.11
N ALA A 349 44.03 38.50 -7.20
CA ALA A 349 45.43 38.14 -7.13
C ALA A 349 46.33 39.37 -7.29
N GLU A 350 47.05 39.72 -6.23
CA GLU A 350 48.37 40.38 -6.28
C GLU A 350 49.38 39.40 -6.93
N SER A 351 49.38 39.24 -8.24
CA SER A 351 50.50 38.59 -8.94
C SER A 351 50.51 38.97 -10.41
N SER A 352 51.61 39.59 -10.81
CA SER A 352 51.93 40.14 -12.11
C SER A 352 52.32 39.04 -13.12
N GLU A 353 51.34 38.43 -13.77
CA GLU A 353 51.54 37.75 -15.06
C GLU A 353 50.31 38.01 -15.94
N GLU A 354 50.45 38.96 -16.87
CA GLU A 354 49.43 39.36 -17.83
C GLU A 354 49.31 38.33 -18.96
N SER A 355 48.75 37.15 -18.68
CA SER A 355 48.21 36.28 -19.73
C SER A 355 46.68 36.38 -19.71
N LYS A 356 46.11 37.18 -20.61
CA LYS A 356 44.66 37.22 -20.81
C LYS A 356 44.20 35.87 -21.36
N LEU A 357 43.25 35.23 -20.69
CA LEU A 357 42.72 33.93 -21.10
C LEU A 357 41.33 34.13 -21.71
N LEU A 358 41.12 33.57 -22.90
CA LEU A 358 39.80 33.48 -23.50
C LEU A 358 38.98 32.41 -22.76
N GLY A 359 37.74 32.74 -22.44
CA GLY A 359 36.86 31.84 -21.72
C GLY A 359 35.39 32.18 -21.88
N TYR A 360 34.56 31.44 -21.17
CA TYR A 360 33.11 31.61 -21.18
C TYR A 360 32.56 31.78 -19.77
N GLN A 361 31.49 32.56 -19.66
CA GLN A 361 30.59 32.56 -18.51
C GLN A 361 29.29 31.88 -18.94
N VAL A 362 28.93 30.81 -18.24
CA VAL A 362 27.74 30.00 -18.52
C VAL A 362 26.74 30.18 -17.37
N GLU A 363 25.49 30.47 -17.72
CA GLU A 363 24.41 30.65 -16.76
C GLU A 363 23.45 29.47 -16.79
N PHE A 364 23.12 28.97 -15.61
CA PHE A 364 22.20 27.86 -15.40
C PHE A 364 21.07 28.25 -14.46
N LEU A 365 19.89 27.70 -14.69
CA LEU A 365 18.74 27.83 -13.80
C LEU A 365 18.48 26.49 -13.10
N TYR A 366 18.40 26.53 -11.78
CA TYR A 366 18.00 25.40 -10.95
C TYR A 366 17.10 25.89 -9.81
N LEU A 367 15.90 25.30 -9.68
CA LEU A 367 14.87 25.65 -8.68
C LEU A 367 14.57 27.16 -8.54
N GLY A 368 14.68 27.92 -9.65
CA GLY A 368 14.40 29.36 -9.67
C GLY A 368 15.59 30.26 -9.34
N ASN A 369 16.75 29.70 -8.98
CA ASN A 369 17.99 30.43 -8.76
C ASN A 369 18.88 30.35 -10.01
N VAL A 370 19.56 31.46 -10.34
CA VAL A 370 20.51 31.53 -11.45
C VAL A 370 21.92 31.34 -10.90
N TYR A 371 22.61 30.33 -11.39
CA TYR A 371 24.00 30.02 -11.06
C TYR A 371 24.90 30.40 -12.24
N LYS A 372 26.06 30.98 -11.94
CA LYS A 372 27.04 31.42 -12.94
C LYS A 372 28.30 30.62 -12.77
N VAL A 373 28.68 29.90 -13.82
CA VAL A 373 29.92 29.12 -13.86
C VAL A 373 30.85 29.76 -14.87
N ARG A 374 32.11 29.98 -14.46
CA ARG A 374 33.15 30.52 -15.34
C ARG A 374 34.05 29.39 -15.81
N THR A 375 34.48 29.48 -17.06
CA THR A 375 35.33 28.48 -17.70
C THR A 375 36.34 29.09 -18.66
N ASN A 376 37.44 28.39 -18.94
CA ASN A 376 38.30 28.67 -20.10
C ASN A 376 37.67 28.15 -21.41
N GLU A 377 38.32 28.41 -22.54
CA GLU A 377 37.86 28.02 -23.88
C GLU A 377 37.56 26.53 -24.04
N PHE A 378 38.35 25.67 -23.39
CA PHE A 378 38.25 24.20 -23.53
C PHE A 378 37.43 23.51 -22.44
N GLY A 379 36.98 24.22 -21.40
CA GLY A 379 36.15 23.62 -20.35
C GLY A 379 36.92 22.94 -19.21
N SER A 380 38.25 23.06 -19.15
CA SER A 380 39.12 22.35 -18.20
C SER A 380 39.31 23.06 -16.87
N ASN A 381 39.31 24.40 -16.87
CA ASN A 381 39.33 25.21 -15.66
C ASN A 381 37.93 25.75 -15.41
N LEU A 382 37.35 25.39 -14.27
CA LEU A 382 35.97 25.72 -13.89
C LEU A 382 35.96 26.38 -12.52
N ALA A 383 35.19 27.44 -12.36
CA ALA A 383 35.00 28.05 -11.06
C ALA A 383 33.59 28.66 -10.92
N ILE A 384 33.01 28.53 -9.73
CA ILE A 384 31.85 29.30 -9.30
C ILE A 384 32.41 30.39 -8.39
N CYS A 385 32.27 31.65 -8.80
CA CYS A 385 32.57 32.77 -7.92
C CYS A 385 31.24 33.25 -7.34
N ASP A 386 31.12 33.23 -6.01
CA ASP A 386 29.98 33.80 -5.29
C ASP A 386 29.87 35.33 -5.45
#